data_AF-A0A2G6DZN8-F1
#
_entry.id   AF-A0A2G6DZN8-F1
#
_cell.length_a   1.000
_cell.length_b   1.000
_cell.length_c   1.000
_cell.angle_alpha   90.00
_cell.angle_beta   90.00
_cell.angle_gamma   90.00
#
_symmetry.space_group_name_H-M   'P 1'
#
loop_
_entity.id
_entity.type
_entity.pdbx_description
1 polymer ?
#
loop_
_entity_poly.entity_id
_entity_poly.type
_entity_poly.pdbx_seq_one_letter_code
_entity_poly.pdbx_strand_id
1 'polypeptide(L)' 'MTTISGLLTRRADEEGSLMAYTFLDGSGAEPQTMTYRELDTTARHIAALLAPLRPGERVLVLTATQAGFVRRSSAASTPE' A
#
# COMPACT_ATOMS: atom_id res chain seq x y z
N MET A 1 -2.82 20.99 8.06
CA MET A 1 -3.76 19.87 7.92
C MET A 1 -3.03 18.74 7.23
N THR A 2 -2.93 17.57 7.86
CA THR A 2 -2.16 16.44 7.31
C THR A 2 -3.10 15.52 6.54
N THR A 3 -2.81 15.26 5.26
CA THR A 3 -3.52 14.25 4.46
C THR A 3 -2.84 12.89 4.63
N ILE A 4 -3.57 11.80 4.37
CA ILE A 4 -3.00 10.45 4.40
C ILE A 4 -1.82 10.34 3.42
N SER A 5 -1.95 10.86 2.19
CA SER A 5 -0.87 10.86 1.20
C SER A 5 0.36 11.63 1.67
N GLY A 6 0.17 12.79 2.31
CA GLY A 6 1.28 13.57 2.86
C GLY A 6 2.01 12.85 4.00
N LEU A 7 1.29 12.09 4.82
CA LEU A 7 1.89 11.26 5.86
C LEU A 7 2.71 10.10 5.26
N LEU A 8 2.17 9.41 4.25
CA LEU A 8 2.85 8.28 3.61
C LEU A 8 4.14 8.71 2.93
N THR A 9 4.11 9.81 2.18
CA THR A 9 5.32 10.33 1.52
C THR A 9 6.39 10.74 2.54
N ARG A 10 5.99 11.44 3.60
CA ARG A 10 6.93 11.83 4.67
C ARG A 10 7.59 10.60 5.34
N ARG A 11 6.82 9.55 5.63
CA ARG A 11 7.35 8.31 6.21
C ARG A 11 8.24 7.54 5.22
N ALA A 12 7.92 7.55 3.93
CA ALA A 12 8.78 6.94 2.91
C ALA A 12 10.14 7.64 2.77
N ASP A 13 10.16 8.97 2.97
CA ASP A 13 11.38 9.78 2.94
C ASP A 13 12.21 9.63 4.22
N GLU A 14 11.59 9.71 5.39
CA GLU A 14 12.26 9.68 6.70
C GLU A 14 12.63 8.25 7.15
N GLU A 15 11.78 7.27 6.85
CA GLU A 15 11.79 5.93 7.45
C GLU A 15 11.63 4.83 6.39
N GLY A 16 12.00 5.11 5.14
CA GLY A 16 11.63 4.30 3.98
C GLY A 16 12.02 2.82 4.03
N SER A 17 13.07 2.45 4.76
CA SER A 17 13.50 1.05 4.95
C SER A 17 12.89 0.36 6.16
N LEU A 18 12.19 1.09 7.04
CA LEU A 18 11.53 0.52 8.22
C LEU A 18 10.25 -0.20 7.80
N MET A 19 9.95 -1.30 8.52
CA MET A 19 8.74 -2.08 8.33
C MET A 19 7.51 -1.28 8.76
N ALA A 20 6.57 -1.11 7.83
CA ALA A 20 5.26 -0.51 8.08
C ALA A 20 4.21 -1.59 8.42
N TYR A 21 4.29 -2.75 7.76
CA TYR A 21 3.38 -3.86 7.98
C TYR A 21 4.10 -5.21 7.99
N THR A 22 3.59 -6.10 8.84
CA THR A 22 3.84 -7.54 8.79
C THR A 22 2.50 -8.22 8.57
N PHE A 23 2.38 -8.95 7.47
CA PHE A 23 1.21 -9.73 7.13
C PHE A 23 1.39 -11.15 7.67
N LEU A 24 0.46 -11.55 8.53
CA LEU A 24 0.41 -12.89 9.08
C LEU A 24 -0.48 -13.74 8.18
N ASP A 25 0.02 -14.90 7.75
CA ASP A 25 -0.82 -15.98 7.27
C ASP A 25 -0.99 -17.04 8.36
N GLY A 26 -2.21 -17.55 8.50
CA GLY A 26 -2.52 -18.60 9.47
C GLY A 26 -1.91 -19.96 9.12
N SER A 27 -1.15 -20.05 8.03
CA SER A 27 -0.46 -21.27 7.57
C SER A 27 0.89 -21.49 8.23
N GLY A 28 1.40 -20.50 8.98
CA GLY A 28 2.74 -20.60 9.59
C GLY A 28 3.87 -20.48 8.57
N ALA A 29 3.61 -19.92 7.39
CA ALA A 29 4.66 -19.57 6.45
C ALA A 29 5.38 -18.28 6.88
N GLU A 30 6.48 -17.95 6.20
CA GLU A 30 7.22 -16.73 6.52
C GLU A 30 6.31 -15.49 6.40
N PRO A 31 6.27 -14.63 7.43
CA PRO A 31 5.46 -13.42 7.39
C PRO A 31 5.92 -12.53 6.24
N GLN A 32 4.99 -12.18 5.36
CA GLN A 32 5.29 -11.18 4.34
C GLN A 32 5.37 -9.81 5.01
N THR A 33 6.41 -9.04 4.73
CA THR A 33 6.56 -7.68 5.26
C THR A 33 6.45 -6.63 4.17
N MET A 34 6.23 -5.39 4.58
CA MET A 34 6.21 -4.23 3.70
C MET A 34 6.80 -3.02 4.42
N THR A 35 7.73 -2.36 3.76
CA THR A 35 8.37 -1.11 4.18
C THR A 35 7.46 0.10 3.99
N TYR A 36 7.79 1.23 4.64
CA TYR A 36 7.13 2.51 4.35
C TYR A 36 7.31 2.96 2.90
N ARG A 37 8.45 2.67 2.26
CA ARG A 37 8.69 3.01 0.86
C ARG A 37 7.81 2.21 -0.10
N GLU A 38 7.67 0.92 0.14
CA GLU A 38 6.78 0.06 -0.65
C GLU A 38 5.32 0.48 -0.46
N LEU A 39 4.93 0.86 0.75
CA LEU A 39 3.59 1.34 1.06
C LEU A 39 3.24 2.62 0.30
N ASP A 40 4.12 3.63 0.31
CA ASP A 40 3.91 4.87 -0.45
C ASP A 40 3.88 4.60 -1.96
N THR A 41 4.79 3.77 -2.47
CA THR A 41 4.82 3.36 -3.89
C THR A 41 3.49 2.71 -4.31
N THR A 42 3.01 1.79 -3.48
CA THR A 42 1.75 1.07 -3.69
C THR A 42 0.55 2.02 -3.66
N ALA A 43 0.50 2.95 -2.70
CA ALA A 43 -0.56 3.94 -2.61
C ALA A 43 -0.58 4.87 -3.83
N ARG A 44 0.59 5.30 -4.33
CA ARG A 44 0.72 6.09 -5.55
C ARG A 44 0.25 5.33 -6.79
N HIS A 45 0.53 4.03 -6.87
CA HIS A 45 0.04 3.19 -7.97
C HIS A 45 -1.50 3.13 -7.98
N ILE A 46 -2.13 2.89 -6.83
CA ILE A 46 -3.59 2.93 -6.70
C ILE A 46 -4.14 4.32 -7.09
N ALA A 47 -3.51 5.39 -6.61
CA ALA A 47 -3.93 6.75 -6.94
C ALA A 47 -3.85 7.04 -8.44
N ALA A 48 -2.83 6.54 -9.13
CA ALA A 48 -2.70 6.65 -10.58
C ALA A 48 -3.82 5.90 -11.32
N LEU A 49 -4.21 4.71 -10.85
CA LEU A 49 -5.34 3.96 -11.42
C LEU A 49 -6.67 4.69 -11.23
N LEU A 50 -6.82 5.45 -10.15
CA LEU A 50 -8.03 6.22 -9.84
C LEU A 50 -8.01 7.64 -10.43
N ALA A 51 -6.92 8.06 -11.09
CA ALA A 51 -6.77 9.40 -11.66
C ALA A 51 -7.89 9.84 -12.64
N PRO A 52 -8.55 8.94 -13.41
CA PRO A 52 -9.68 9.32 -14.26
C PRO A 52 -10.96 9.72 -13.49
N LEU A 53 -11.05 9.38 -12.21
CA LEU A 53 -12.23 9.69 -11.38
C LEU A 53 -12.23 11.14 -10.90
N ARG A 54 -13.43 11.67 -10.67
CA ARG A 54 -13.60 13.03 -10.15
C ARG A 54 -13.50 13.05 -8.62
N PRO A 55 -12.98 14.13 -8.03
CA PRO A 55 -13.03 14.30 -6.58
C PRO A 55 -14.47 14.18 -6.05
N GLY A 56 -14.66 13.35 -5.02
CA GLY A 56 -15.97 13.06 -4.43
C GLY A 56 -16.68 11.84 -5.03
N GLU A 57 -16.17 11.25 -6.12
CA GLU A 57 -16.64 9.96 -6.60
C GLU A 57 -16.28 8.84 -5.63
N ARG A 58 -17.21 7.89 -5.49
CA ARG A 58 -17.08 6.77 -4.55
C ARG A 58 -16.54 5.56 -5.27
N VAL A 59 -15.52 4.93 -4.68
CA VAL A 59 -14.90 3.70 -5.20
C VAL A 59 -15.24 2.55 -4.27
N LEU A 60 -15.74 1.45 -4.83
CA LEU A 60 -15.94 0.21 -4.09
C LEU A 60 -14.64 -0.60 -4.11
N VAL A 61 -14.09 -0.88 -2.92
CA VAL A 61 -12.91 -1.73 -2.76
C VAL A 61 -13.37 -3.12 -2.35
N LEU A 62 -13.18 -4.10 -3.24
CA LEU A 62 -13.41 -5.51 -2.95
C LEU A 62 -12.07 -6.19 -2.67
N THR A 63 -11.91 -6.70 -1.46
CA THR A 63 -10.70 -7.44 -1.05
C THR A 63 -11.08 -8.70 -0.27
N ALA A 64 -10.38 -9.80 -0.54
CA ALA A 64 -10.62 -11.08 0.12
C ALA A 64 -10.18 -11.08 1.60
N THR A 65 -9.20 -10.24 1.97
CA THR A 65 -8.74 -10.01 3.34
C THR A 65 -8.20 -8.58 3.48
N GLN A 66 -8.09 -8.05 4.70
CA GLN A 66 -7.47 -6.72 4.90
C GLN A 66 -6.01 -6.67 4.38
N ALA A 67 -5.25 -7.76 4.57
CA ALA A 67 -3.91 -7.93 4.02
C ALA A 67 -3.91 -8.02 2.48
N GLY A 68 -4.95 -8.63 1.89
CA GLY A 68 -5.06 -8.83 0.45
C GLY A 68 -5.12 -7.53 -0.35
N PHE A 69 -5.64 -6.45 0.22
CA PHE A 69 -5.72 -5.15 -0.46
C PHE A 69 -4.35 -4.49 -0.59
N VAL A 70 -3.59 -4.46 0.50
CA VAL A 70 -2.22 -3.92 0.51
C VAL A 70 -1.27 -4.82 -0.29
N ARG A 71 -1.44 -6.15 -0.20
CA ARG A 71 -0.61 -7.13 -0.91
C ARG A 71 -0.84 -7.14 -2.43
N ARG A 72 -2.08 -7.06 -2.90
CA ARG A 72 -2.36 -7.14 -4.35
C ARG A 72 -1.90 -5.88 -5.10
N SER A 73 -1.78 -4.76 -4.39
CA SER A 73 -1.35 -3.49 -4.96
C SER A 73 0.18 -3.35 -4.97
N SER A 74 0.93 -4.11 -4.14
CA SER A 74 2.40 -4.12 -4.13
C SER A 74 3.04 -5.18 -5.04
N ALA A 75 2.32 -6.25 -5.38
CA ALA A 75 2.80 -7.34 -6.23
C ALA A 75 3.10 -6.95 -7.69
N ALA A 76 2.91 -5.68 -8.08
CA ALA A 76 3.24 -5.16 -9.41
C ALA A 76 4.70 -4.67 -9.55
N SER A 77 5.53 -4.78 -8.50
CA SER A 77 6.86 -4.16 -8.44
C SER A 77 8.02 -5.15 -8.23
N THR A 78 7.92 -6.37 -8.76
CA THR A 78 9.07 -7.29 -8.83
C THR A 78 9.56 -7.40 -10.28
N PRO A 79 10.70 -6.81 -10.64
CA PRO A 79 11.44 -7.25 -11.82
C PRO A 79 12.17 -8.55 -11.47
N GLU A 80 12.17 -9.51 -12.40
CA GLU A 80 13.12 -10.63 -12.42
C GLU A 80 14.58 -10.16 -12.35
#